data_AF-A0A168RVY7-F1
#
_entry.id   AF-A0A168RVY7-F1
#
_cell.length_a   1.000
_cell.length_b   1.000
_cell.length_c   1.000
_cell.angle_alpha   90.00
_cell.angle_beta   90.00
_cell.angle_gamma   90.00
#
_symmetry.space_group_name_H-M   'P 1'
#
loop_
_entity.id
_entity.type
_entity.pdbx_description
1 polymer ?
#
loop_
_entity_poly.entity_id
_entity_poly.type
_entity_poly.pdbx_seq_one_letter_code
_entity_poly.pdbx_strand_id
1 'polypeptide(L)'
;MSSALTVAIQSAPRGVKVTTKKVKKANSPAKSANSTVIAKSRRSTAKSVANLIARNKYRPDLLPAALARASAVISAQQPVKAKNLRPAKGVRAEKKAAL
;
A
#
# COMPACT_ATOMS: atom_id res chain seq x y z
N MET A 1 3.50 15.69 12.91
CA MET A 1 4.40 14.98 11.97
C MET A 1 4.66 15.83 10.73
N SER A 2 5.49 16.88 10.86
CA SER A 2 5.87 17.75 9.74
C SER A 2 7.34 17.52 9.41
N SER A 3 7.61 16.66 8.44
CA SER A 3 8.93 16.50 7.83
C SER A 3 8.92 17.26 6.50
N ALA A 4 10.00 17.96 6.16
CA ALA A 4 10.13 18.79 4.96
C ALA A 4 9.87 18.03 3.64
N LEU A 5 10.04 16.70 3.64
CA LEU A 5 9.79 15.78 2.53
C LEU A 5 9.09 14.52 3.05
N THR A 6 7.92 14.22 2.50
CA THR A 6 7.06 13.10 2.91
C THR A 6 6.42 12.41 1.70
N VAL A 7 6.19 11.11 1.83
CA VAL A 7 5.47 10.28 0.85
C VAL A 7 4.23 9.72 1.53
N ALA A 8 3.05 10.09 1.03
CA ALA A 8 1.79 9.54 1.48
C ALA A 8 1.26 8.52 0.47
N ILE A 9 0.95 7.32 0.97
CA ILE A 9 0.35 6.23 0.20
C ILE A 9 -1.10 6.10 0.67
N GLN A 10 -2.04 6.24 -0.27
CA GLN A 10 -3.48 6.16 -0.01
C GLN A 10 -4.15 5.18 -0.98
N SER A 11 -5.31 4.65 -0.60
CA SER A 11 -6.17 3.90 -1.51
C SER A 11 -6.76 4.84 -2.56
N ALA A 12 -6.84 4.36 -3.79
CA ALA A 12 -7.63 4.97 -4.87
C ALA A 12 -8.75 4.00 -5.29
N PRO A 13 -9.79 4.47 -6.01
CA PRO A 13 -10.85 3.59 -6.53
C PRO A 13 -10.30 2.39 -7.31
N ARG A 14 -9.19 2.60 -8.03
CA ARG A 14 -8.38 1.54 -8.61
C ARG A 14 -6.89 1.79 -8.33
N GLY A 15 -6.27 0.86 -7.63
CA GLY A 15 -4.83 0.90 -7.32
C GLY A 15 -4.48 1.89 -6.20
N VAL A 16 -3.28 2.47 -6.29
CA VAL A 16 -2.66 3.22 -5.18
C VAL A 16 -2.40 4.67 -5.58
N LYS A 17 -2.78 5.62 -4.73
CA LYS A 17 -2.44 7.03 -4.87
C LYS A 17 -1.14 7.33 -4.10
N VAL A 18 -0.13 7.82 -4.80
CA VAL A 18 1.14 8.25 -4.22
C VAL A 18 1.16 9.77 -4.21
N THR A 19 1.35 10.37 -3.04
CA THR A 19 1.45 11.83 -2.89
C THR A 19 2.81 12.21 -2.33
N THR A 20 3.49 13.13 -3.00
CA THR A 20 4.77 13.70 -2.57
C THR A 20 4.64 15.20 -2.34
N LYS A 21 5.47 15.76 -1.44
CA LYS A 21 5.55 17.21 -1.24
C LYS A 21 6.60 17.86 -2.15
N LYS A 22 6.28 19.03 -2.69
CA LYS A 22 7.18 19.89 -3.47
C LYS A 22 7.86 20.88 -2.53
N VAL A 23 9.19 20.78 -2.39
CA VAL A 23 9.99 21.71 -1.56
C VAL A 23 9.81 23.15 -2.00
N LYS A 24 9.84 23.41 -3.31
CA LYS A 24 9.71 24.75 -3.90
C LYS A 24 8.37 25.45 -3.62
N LYS A 25 7.36 24.72 -3.14
CA LYS A 25 6.02 25.25 -2.86
C LYS A 25 5.58 24.95 -1.42
N ALA A 26 6.53 24.90 -0.49
CA ALA A 26 6.28 24.63 0.93
C ALA A 26 5.25 25.59 1.55
N ASN A 27 5.34 26.89 1.23
CA ASN A 27 4.46 27.93 1.78
C ASN A 27 3.11 28.08 1.04
N SER A 28 2.83 27.21 0.07
CA SER A 28 1.60 27.27 -0.73
C SER A 28 0.87 25.93 -0.60
N PRO A 29 0.06 25.72 0.47
CA PRO A 29 -0.50 24.42 0.80
C PRO A 29 -1.29 23.80 -0.37
N ALA A 30 -2.09 24.60 -1.09
CA ALA A 30 -2.85 24.16 -2.25
C ALA A 30 -1.99 23.60 -3.41
N LYS A 31 -0.75 24.08 -3.58
CA LYS A 31 0.16 23.69 -4.68
C LYS A 31 1.34 22.82 -4.21
N SER A 32 1.42 22.56 -2.90
CA SER A 32 2.54 21.88 -2.24
C SER A 32 2.56 20.37 -2.49
N ALA A 33 1.42 19.75 -2.78
CA ALA A 33 1.30 18.32 -3.00
C ALA A 33 1.34 18.00 -4.51
N ASN A 34 2.03 16.92 -4.88
CA ASN A 34 1.88 16.25 -6.15
C ASN A 34 1.31 14.87 -5.92
N SER A 35 0.19 14.52 -6.55
CA SER A 35 -0.42 13.21 -6.39
C SER A 35 -0.57 12.49 -7.72
N THR A 36 -0.16 11.23 -7.77
CA THR A 36 -0.30 10.36 -8.93
C THR A 36 -1.05 9.08 -8.53
N VAL A 37 -1.98 8.65 -9.36
CA VAL A 37 -2.70 7.38 -9.17
C VAL A 37 -2.06 6.32 -10.06
N ILE A 38 -1.70 5.19 -9.46
CA ILE A 38 -1.09 4.06 -10.15
C ILE A 38 -2.08 2.89 -10.11
N ALA A 39 -2.77 2.69 -11.22
CA ALA A 39 -3.74 1.61 -11.43
C ALA A 39 -3.15 0.50 -12.33
N LYS A 40 -2.04 -0.10 -11.88
CA LYS A 40 -1.33 -1.17 -12.62
C LYS A 40 -1.26 -2.46 -11.80
N SER A 41 -0.67 -3.51 -12.38
CA SER A 41 -0.40 -4.78 -11.68
C SER A 41 0.50 -4.58 -10.46
N ARG A 42 0.41 -5.47 -9.46
CA ARG A 42 1.14 -5.35 -8.19
C ARG A 42 2.65 -5.09 -8.37
N ARG A 43 3.30 -5.84 -9.27
CA ARG A 43 4.73 -5.68 -9.57
C ARG A 43 5.02 -4.36 -10.29
N SER A 44 4.17 -3.94 -11.23
CA SER A 44 4.32 -2.68 -11.94
C SER A 44 4.15 -1.49 -10.99
N THR A 45 3.19 -1.56 -10.07
CA THR A 45 2.96 -0.54 -9.04
C THR A 45 4.16 -0.40 -8.12
N ALA A 46 4.72 -1.51 -7.63
CA ALA A 46 5.93 -1.50 -6.80
C ALA A 46 7.12 -0.85 -7.55
N LYS A 47 7.32 -1.20 -8.83
CA LYS A 47 8.36 -0.59 -9.67
C LYS A 47 8.14 0.92 -9.86
N SER A 48 6.89 1.35 -10.11
CA SER A 48 6.56 2.77 -10.25
C SER A 48 6.78 3.56 -8.96
N VAL A 49 6.41 3.00 -7.79
CA VAL A 49 6.69 3.61 -6.48
C VAL A 49 8.19 3.72 -6.23
N ALA A 50 8.96 2.66 -6.49
CA ALA A 50 10.41 2.67 -6.35
C ALA A 50 11.07 3.71 -7.27
N ASN A 51 10.61 3.85 -8.51
CA ASN A 51 11.11 4.86 -9.44
C ASN A 51 10.81 6.29 -8.96
N LEU A 52 9.60 6.55 -8.46
CA LEU A 52 9.22 7.87 -7.95
C LEU A 52 10.05 8.31 -6.74
N ILE A 53 10.51 7.36 -5.92
CA ILE A 53 11.21 7.65 -4.67
C ILE A 53 12.73 7.58 -4.85
N ALA A 54 13.26 6.44 -5.28
CA ALA A 54 14.70 6.18 -5.34
C ALA A 54 15.35 6.76 -6.59
N ARG A 55 14.77 6.57 -7.78
CA ARG A 55 15.38 7.06 -9.04
C ARG A 55 15.36 8.58 -9.13
N ASN A 56 14.31 9.22 -8.64
CA ASN A 56 14.22 10.68 -8.59
C ASN A 56 14.95 11.30 -7.39
N LYS A 57 15.73 10.49 -6.64
CA LYS A 57 16.51 10.92 -5.46
C LYS A 57 15.69 11.74 -4.46
N TYR A 58 14.42 11.37 -4.26
CA TYR A 58 13.53 12.12 -3.37
C TYR A 58 13.89 11.85 -1.90
N ARG A 59 13.65 10.61 -1.43
CA ARG A 59 13.97 10.11 -0.09
C ARG A 59 14.05 8.58 -0.11
N PRO A 60 15.20 7.98 -0.48
CA PRO A 60 15.31 6.54 -0.67
C PRO A 60 15.07 5.75 0.64
N ASP A 61 15.28 6.39 1.78
CA ASP A 61 14.97 5.86 3.12
C ASP A 61 13.46 5.58 3.33
N LEU A 62 12.58 6.31 2.65
CA LEU A 62 11.13 6.10 2.73
C LEU A 62 10.63 4.97 1.83
N LEU A 63 11.48 4.46 0.93
CA LEU A 63 11.13 3.41 -0.03
C LEU A 63 10.58 2.14 0.64
N PRO A 64 11.22 1.53 1.65
CA PRO A 64 10.70 0.32 2.28
C PRO A 64 9.30 0.53 2.89
N ALA A 65 9.11 1.64 3.60
CA ALA A 65 7.83 1.98 4.20
C ALA A 65 6.73 2.24 3.14
N ALA A 66 7.08 2.91 2.03
CA ALA A 66 6.16 3.18 0.94
C ALA A 66 5.76 1.90 0.20
N LEU A 67 6.70 0.98 -0.06
CA LEU A 67 6.43 -0.31 -0.69
C LEU A 67 5.55 -1.20 0.20
N ALA A 68 5.83 -1.26 1.50
CA ALA A 68 5.03 -2.01 2.47
C ALA A 68 3.59 -1.50 2.52
N ARG A 69 3.38 -0.17 2.54
CA ARG A 69 2.02 0.38 2.47
C ARG A 69 1.34 0.13 1.13
N ALA A 70 2.05 0.28 0.01
CA ALA A 70 1.47 0.04 -1.31
C ALA A 70 1.01 -1.42 -1.46
N SER A 71 1.81 -2.38 -1.00
CA SER A 71 1.46 -3.80 -1.05
C SER A 71 0.25 -4.10 -0.16
N ALA A 72 0.18 -3.54 1.04
CA ALA A 72 -0.95 -3.67 1.95
C ALA A 72 -2.26 -3.12 1.36
N VAL A 73 -2.22 -1.94 0.73
CA VAL A 73 -3.38 -1.34 0.06
C VAL A 73 -3.88 -2.23 -1.09
N ILE A 74 -2.95 -2.73 -1.92
CA ILE A 74 -3.33 -3.64 -3.02
C ILE A 74 -3.90 -4.95 -2.45
N SER A 75 -3.35 -5.48 -1.36
CA SER A 75 -3.89 -6.66 -0.68
C SER A 75 -5.31 -6.42 -0.17
N ALA A 76 -5.56 -5.26 0.43
CA ALA A 76 -6.87 -4.88 0.95
C ALA A 76 -7.91 -4.67 -0.17
N GLN A 77 -7.47 -4.27 -1.36
CA GLN A 77 -8.34 -4.13 -2.54
C GLN A 77 -8.69 -5.47 -3.20
N GLN A 78 -7.92 -6.53 -2.93
CA GLN A 78 -8.23 -7.85 -3.48
C GLN A 78 -9.42 -8.45 -2.73
N PRO A 79 -10.36 -9.11 -3.45
CA PRO A 79 -11.47 -9.78 -2.79
C PRO A 79 -10.92 -10.83 -1.82
N VAL A 80 -11.40 -10.81 -0.59
CA VAL A 80 -11.02 -11.79 0.42
C VAL A 80 -11.49 -13.15 -0.07
N LYS A 81 -10.54 -14.06 -0.31
CA LYS A 81 -10.88 -15.46 -0.61
C LYS A 81 -11.64 -16.01 0.59
N ALA A 82 -12.84 -16.52 0.35
CA ALA A 82 -13.59 -17.24 1.38
C ALA A 82 -12.65 -18.31 1.99
N LYS A 83 -12.56 -18.33 3.32
CA LYS A 83 -11.81 -19.38 4.01
C LYS A 83 -12.55 -20.67 3.74
N ASN A 84 -12.00 -21.52 2.88
CA ASN A 84 -12.44 -22.91 2.80
C ASN A 84 -12.08 -23.55 4.13
N LEU A 85 -13.04 -23.62 5.05
CA LEU A 85 -12.88 -24.35 6.30
C LEU A 85 -12.56 -25.79 5.90
N ARG A 86 -11.33 -26.22 6.20
CA ARG A 86 -11.01 -27.64 6.07
C ARG A 86 -12.00 -28.38 6.97
N PRO A 87 -12.69 -29.42 6.47
CA PRO A 87 -13.55 -30.21 7.32
C PRO A 87 -12.71 -30.68 8.51
N ALA A 88 -13.23 -30.48 9.72
CA ALA A 88 -12.54 -30.91 10.93
C ALA A 88 -12.40 -32.44 10.86
N LYS A 89 -11.17 -32.94 10.75
CA LYS A 89 -10.85 -34.37 10.69
C LYS A 89 -10.13 -34.81 11.96
N GLY A 90 -10.48 -36.00 12.43
CA GLY A 90 -9.82 -36.70 13.54
C GLY A 90 -10.66 -36.78 14.81
N VAL A 91 -10.18 -37.59 15.75
CA VAL A 91 -10.82 -37.93 17.05
C VAL A 91 -11.26 -36.73 17.88
N ARG A 92 -10.62 -35.56 17.75
CA ARG A 92 -11.04 -34.33 18.45
C ARG A 92 -12.30 -33.69 17.85
N ALA A 93 -12.56 -33.88 16.57
CA ALA A 93 -13.78 -33.43 15.91
C ALA A 93 -14.96 -34.36 16.25
N GLU A 94 -14.72 -35.67 16.25
CA GLU A 94 -15.70 -36.69 16.66
C GLU A 94 -16.14 -36.52 18.12
N LYS A 95 -15.19 -36.30 19.04
CA LYS A 95 -15.50 -36.01 20.45
C LYS A 95 -16.29 -34.72 20.67
N LYS A 96 -16.16 -33.74 19.78
CA LYS A 96 -16.92 -32.48 19.84
C LYS A 96 -18.31 -32.61 19.21
N ALA A 97 -18.53 -33.60 18.33
CA ALA A 97 -19.82 -33.89 17.72
C ALA A 97 -20.68 -34.86 18.57
N ALA A 98 -20.06 -35.58 19.50
CA ALA A 98 -20.72 -36.51 20.42
C ALA A 98 -21.16 -35.88 21.75
N LEU A 99 -21.02 -34.55 21.90
CA LEU A 99 -21.47 -33.75 23.03
C LEU A 99 -22.48 -32.71 22.54
#